data_AF-A0A7C7YJS3-F1
#
_entry.id   AF-A0A7C7YJS3-F1
#
_cell.length_a   1.000
_cell.length_b   1.000
_cell.length_c   1.000
_cell.angle_alpha   90.00
_cell.angle_beta   90.00
_cell.angle_gamma   90.00
#
_symmetry.space_group_name_H-M   'P 1'
#
loop_
_entity.id
_entity.type
_entity.pdbx_description
1 polymer ?
#
loop_
_entity_poly.entity_id
_entity_poly.type
_entity_poly.pdbx_seq_one_letter_code
_entity_poly.pdbx_strand_id
1 'polypeptide(L)'
;MKLAPRLTSPQFQRSPSPLASARLARRAQSNGCPVRDPTTSRSPSWPSWTRVAAAMNQALPWIFPILALTTSIVIPLYAGLRRGRFYAIFSAIVLGLASVGGGLVFTRLDDWVPGQALPGLQAAFAYGMAATSAHYASLVNARMRGPVFRALISIPGQVFLASGFMATFWLLGLLVPRLLLWGFGAQTALQWLAPLDTLPYAVGLVAAFTSPRLFSELVRLRLGEARPENFQRIPMERHRRTTPASLAKRPLRVVQIADPHLGPWQSVTRLQKIVQGLVDRNPDLILLTGDFLTMESNATEGALAEALAPLQKLPGRCFAIFGNHDHEAPDEVRAGLAANGVRLLVDDACTVQTEAGSVQILGADYVGRERKPHLEALLGDHPRLPDHRRLLLLHDPSAFHDLPEDAVDLVFSGHTHGGQMGLVSLGFNWTVLSRSRWPDHGHFAKGTNHLYVHRGTGFYGFPLRVGVPGEASLLELIWD
;
A
#
# COMPACT_ATOMS: atom_id res chain seq x y z
N MET A 1 4.23 -44.23 -43.81
CA MET A 1 3.63 -45.54 -44.14
C MET A 1 2.40 -45.69 -43.25
N LYS A 2 1.19 -45.49 -43.78
CA LYS A 2 0.09 -46.49 -43.90
C LYS A 2 -0.35 -47.07 -42.53
N LEU A 3 -1.61 -47.23 -42.15
CA LEU A 3 -2.95 -47.13 -42.74
C LEU A 3 -3.94 -47.43 -41.58
N ALA A 4 -5.17 -46.93 -41.65
CA ALA A 4 -6.28 -47.45 -40.83
C ALA A 4 -6.62 -48.92 -41.22
N PRO A 5 -7.48 -49.61 -40.45
CA PRO A 5 -8.76 -49.96 -41.07
C PRO A 5 -10.01 -49.91 -40.16
N ARG A 6 -11.14 -49.81 -40.86
CA ARG A 6 -12.54 -49.99 -40.44
C ARG A 6 -12.88 -51.46 -40.14
N LEU A 7 -14.10 -51.68 -39.62
CA LEU A 7 -15.13 -52.69 -39.97
C LEU A 7 -16.08 -52.83 -38.74
N THR A 8 -17.39 -53.08 -38.74
CA THR A 8 -18.54 -52.97 -39.66
C THR A 8 -19.81 -53.26 -38.82
N SER A 9 -20.96 -52.79 -39.31
CA SER A 9 -22.35 -53.03 -38.87
C SER A 9 -22.82 -54.50 -38.95
N PRO A 10 -24.09 -54.79 -38.57
CA PRO A 10 -25.09 -54.93 -39.64
C PRO A 10 -26.48 -54.32 -39.33
N GLN A 11 -27.14 -53.98 -40.44
CA GLN A 11 -28.53 -53.54 -40.60
C GLN A 11 -29.51 -54.73 -40.54
N PHE A 12 -30.79 -54.45 -40.29
CA PHE A 12 -31.87 -55.15 -41.00
C PHE A 12 -32.91 -54.16 -41.54
N GLN A 13 -33.27 -54.41 -42.80
CA GLN A 13 -34.14 -53.64 -43.67
C GLN A 13 -35.63 -53.90 -43.41
N ARG A 14 -36.49 -52.97 -43.84
CA ARG A 14 -37.58 -53.26 -44.80
C ARG A 14 -38.08 -51.98 -45.46
N SER A 15 -38.21 -52.04 -46.78
CA SER A 15 -38.73 -51.05 -47.72
C SER A 15 -40.01 -51.63 -48.41
N PRO A 16 -40.60 -51.04 -49.47
CA PRO A 16 -41.69 -50.04 -49.39
C PRO A 16 -42.92 -50.39 -50.27
N SER A 17 -43.86 -49.43 -50.41
CA SER A 17 -44.67 -49.07 -51.61
C SER A 17 -46.21 -48.97 -51.40
N PRO A 18 -47.00 -48.41 -52.36
CA PRO A 18 -47.68 -47.11 -52.26
C PRO A 18 -49.21 -47.22 -52.57
N LEU A 19 -49.91 -46.07 -52.70
CA LEU A 19 -51.33 -45.83 -53.12
C LEU A 19 -52.05 -45.02 -52.02
N ALA A 20 -52.80 -43.96 -52.26
CA ALA A 20 -53.25 -43.30 -53.46
C ALA A 20 -53.58 -41.85 -53.08
N SER A 21 -53.19 -40.93 -53.96
CA SER A 21 -53.69 -39.57 -54.05
C SER A 21 -55.18 -39.57 -54.40
N ALA A 22 -55.87 -38.48 -54.02
CA ALA A 22 -57.19 -38.04 -54.47
C ALA A 22 -58.45 -38.71 -53.87
N ARG A 23 -58.91 -38.13 -52.74
CA ARG A 23 -60.32 -37.74 -52.53
C ARG A 23 -60.30 -36.42 -51.74
N LEU A 24 -60.40 -35.28 -52.43
CA LEU A 24 -61.66 -34.56 -52.66
C LEU A 24 -62.36 -34.27 -51.32
N ALA A 25 -62.12 -33.07 -50.78
CA ALA A 25 -63.00 -31.93 -51.01
C ALA A 25 -64.43 -32.22 -50.49
N ARG A 26 -64.64 -31.95 -49.19
CA ARG A 26 -65.91 -31.55 -48.55
C ARG A 26 -65.73 -31.51 -47.04
N ARG A 27 -65.12 -30.43 -46.54
CA ARG A 27 -65.35 -29.92 -45.18
C ARG A 27 -64.79 -28.51 -45.05
N ALA A 28 -65.26 -27.64 -45.94
CA ALA A 28 -65.34 -26.22 -45.64
C ALA A 28 -66.71 -25.98 -44.98
N GLN A 29 -66.74 -25.05 -44.02
CA GLN A 29 -67.87 -24.54 -43.23
C GLN A 29 -68.00 -25.10 -41.83
N SER A 30 -67.27 -24.47 -40.92
CA SER A 30 -67.72 -23.94 -39.63
C SER A 30 -66.50 -23.89 -38.71
N ASN A 31 -65.93 -22.69 -38.56
CA ASN A 31 -65.35 -22.16 -37.33
C ASN A 31 -64.50 -20.95 -37.73
N GLY A 32 -65.05 -19.76 -37.44
CA GLY A 32 -64.36 -18.50 -37.60
C GLY A 32 -63.13 -18.48 -36.70
N CYS A 33 -61.95 -18.47 -37.32
CA CYS A 33 -60.69 -18.15 -36.69
C CYS A 33 -60.13 -16.93 -37.42
N PRO A 34 -59.77 -15.84 -36.73
CA PRO A 34 -59.27 -14.64 -37.39
C PRO A 34 -57.93 -14.95 -38.05
N VAL A 35 -57.80 -14.57 -39.32
CA VAL A 35 -56.56 -14.63 -40.10
C VAL A 35 -55.52 -13.75 -39.38
N ARG A 36 -54.48 -14.36 -38.81
CA ARG A 36 -53.26 -13.64 -38.43
C ARG A 36 -52.43 -13.40 -39.68
N ASP A 37 -52.15 -12.13 -39.94
CA ASP A 37 -51.20 -11.62 -40.91
C ASP A 37 -49.81 -12.29 -40.74
N PRO A 38 -49.16 -12.85 -41.77
CA PRO A 38 -47.87 -13.55 -41.62
C PRO A 38 -46.64 -12.64 -41.46
N THR A 39 -46.80 -11.32 -41.36
CA THR A 39 -45.67 -10.38 -41.54
C THR A 39 -45.06 -9.77 -40.28
N THR A 40 -45.31 -10.32 -39.08
CA THR A 40 -44.66 -9.81 -37.85
C THR A 40 -43.95 -10.88 -37.03
N SER A 41 -42.97 -11.55 -37.64
CA SER A 41 -41.88 -12.15 -36.87
C SER A 41 -40.95 -11.04 -36.35
N ARG A 42 -41.30 -10.42 -35.22
CA ARG A 42 -40.33 -9.60 -34.46
C ARG A 42 -39.29 -10.55 -33.86
N SER A 43 -38.20 -10.79 -34.59
CA SER A 43 -36.97 -11.26 -33.98
C SER A 43 -36.55 -10.27 -32.90
N PRO A 44 -36.07 -10.69 -31.71
CA PRO A 44 -35.54 -9.77 -30.73
C PRO A 44 -34.32 -9.06 -31.34
N SER A 45 -34.50 -7.82 -31.79
CA SER A 45 -33.40 -7.01 -32.31
C SER A 45 -32.58 -6.56 -31.10
N TRP A 46 -31.43 -7.21 -30.88
CA TRP A 46 -30.45 -6.71 -29.93
C TRP A 46 -30.13 -5.25 -30.25
N PRO A 47 -30.10 -4.34 -29.25
CA PRO A 47 -29.77 -2.94 -29.51
C PRO A 47 -28.41 -2.86 -30.21
N SER A 48 -28.32 -2.05 -31.27
CA SER A 48 -27.07 -1.83 -31.97
C SER A 48 -26.03 -1.27 -30.99
N TRP A 49 -24.77 -1.69 -31.12
CA TRP A 49 -23.67 -1.19 -30.28
C TRP A 49 -23.62 0.34 -30.19
N THR A 50 -24.03 1.03 -31.25
CA THR A 50 -24.18 2.50 -31.30
C THR A 50 -25.21 3.05 -30.33
N ARG A 51 -26.36 2.39 -30.18
CA ARG A 51 -27.41 2.79 -29.22
C ARG A 51 -27.00 2.51 -27.79
N VAL A 52 -26.31 1.40 -27.55
CA VAL A 52 -25.76 1.07 -26.22
C VAL A 52 -24.70 2.10 -25.82
N ALA A 53 -23.75 2.42 -26.72
CA ALA A 53 -22.72 3.43 -26.47
C ALA A 53 -23.31 4.83 -26.22
N ALA A 54 -24.34 5.24 -26.97
CA ALA A 54 -25.01 6.52 -26.76
C ALA A 54 -25.72 6.59 -25.40
N ALA A 55 -26.42 5.52 -25.00
CA ALA A 55 -27.06 5.44 -23.68
C ALA A 55 -26.03 5.45 -22.54
N MET A 56 -24.91 4.75 -22.70
CA MET A 56 -23.80 4.77 -21.73
C MET A 56 -23.20 6.17 -21.59
N ASN A 57 -22.98 6.89 -22.69
CA ASN A 57 -22.47 8.26 -22.66
C ASN A 57 -23.42 9.24 -21.96
N GLN A 58 -24.74 9.05 -22.10
CA GLN A 58 -25.73 9.87 -21.38
C GLN A 58 -25.79 9.56 -19.87
N ALA A 59 -25.48 8.32 -19.48
CA ALA A 59 -25.46 7.92 -18.08
C ALA A 59 -24.16 8.30 -17.35
N LEU A 60 -23.02 8.36 -18.06
CA LEU A 60 -21.69 8.60 -17.48
C LEU A 60 -21.59 9.79 -16.51
N PRO A 61 -22.20 10.97 -16.78
CA PRO A 61 -22.19 12.10 -15.85
C PRO A 61 -22.82 11.80 -14.48
N TRP A 62 -23.73 10.82 -14.40
CA TRP A 62 -24.47 10.49 -13.18
C TRP A 62 -23.87 9.32 -12.41
N ILE A 63 -23.12 8.43 -13.08
CA ILE A 63 -22.59 7.22 -12.46
C ILE A 63 -21.63 7.57 -11.32
N PHE A 64 -20.67 8.45 -11.56
CA PHE A 64 -19.68 8.80 -10.54
C PHE A 64 -20.31 9.47 -9.30
N PRO A 65 -21.14 10.53 -9.42
CA PRO A 65 -21.77 11.15 -8.25
C PRO A 65 -22.61 10.18 -7.42
N ILE A 66 -23.37 9.29 -8.07
CA ILE A 66 -24.15 8.25 -7.38
C ILE A 66 -23.21 7.30 -6.63
N LEU A 67 -22.18 6.77 -7.30
CA LEU A 67 -21.20 5.89 -6.66
C LEU A 67 -20.49 6.57 -5.49
N ALA A 68 -20.10 7.84 -5.62
CA ALA A 68 -19.42 8.60 -4.58
C ALA A 68 -20.29 8.77 -3.33
N LEU A 69 -21.57 9.14 -3.53
CA LEU A 69 -22.54 9.28 -2.46
C LEU A 69 -22.82 7.94 -1.78
N THR A 70 -23.12 6.90 -2.56
CA THR A 70 -23.39 5.56 -2.02
C THR A 70 -22.17 5.02 -1.27
N THR A 71 -20.97 5.18 -1.81
CA THR A 71 -19.72 4.70 -1.20
C THR A 71 -19.46 5.40 0.14
N SER A 72 -19.65 6.72 0.21
CA SER A 72 -19.42 7.51 1.43
C SER A 72 -20.40 7.24 2.57
N ILE A 73 -21.54 6.58 2.29
CA ILE A 73 -22.57 6.26 3.29
C ILE A 73 -22.57 4.76 3.60
N VAL A 74 -22.68 3.92 2.58
CA VAL A 74 -22.89 2.47 2.75
C VAL A 74 -21.66 1.79 3.33
N ILE A 75 -20.46 2.16 2.89
CA ILE A 75 -19.24 1.51 3.40
C ILE A 75 -19.01 1.82 4.87
N PRO A 76 -19.09 3.08 5.34
CA PRO A 76 -18.95 3.35 6.78
C PRO A 76 -19.99 2.66 7.65
N LEU A 77 -21.24 2.57 7.18
CA LEU A 77 -22.29 1.81 7.88
C LEU A 77 -21.94 0.32 7.93
N TYR A 78 -21.54 -0.27 6.81
CA TYR A 78 -21.14 -1.67 6.74
C TYR A 78 -19.91 -1.97 7.63
N ALA A 79 -18.90 -1.10 7.60
CA ALA A 79 -17.73 -1.18 8.47
C ALA A 79 -18.12 -1.05 9.95
N GLY A 80 -19.04 -0.15 10.29
CA GLY A 80 -19.54 0.01 11.66
C GLY A 80 -20.26 -1.22 12.19
N LEU A 81 -21.10 -1.83 11.37
CA LEU A 81 -21.85 -3.05 11.73
C LEU A 81 -20.94 -4.28 11.93
N ARG A 82 -19.76 -4.31 11.31
CA ARG A 82 -18.88 -5.49 11.30
C ARG A 82 -17.60 -5.35 12.11
N ARG A 83 -17.05 -4.13 12.21
CA ARG A 83 -15.74 -3.82 12.82
C ARG A 83 -15.84 -2.77 13.93
N GLY A 84 -17.04 -2.23 14.18
CA GLY A 84 -17.32 -1.30 15.26
C GLY A 84 -17.09 0.18 14.92
N ARG A 85 -17.32 1.04 15.92
CA ARG A 85 -17.43 2.49 15.75
C ARG A 85 -16.16 3.15 15.18
N PHE A 86 -14.99 2.69 15.61
CA PHE A 86 -13.72 3.26 15.17
C PHE A 86 -13.55 3.14 13.64
N TYR A 87 -13.80 1.95 13.09
CA TYR A 87 -13.71 1.68 11.65
C TYR A 87 -14.76 2.44 10.84
N ALA A 88 -15.97 2.61 11.37
CA ALA A 88 -16.99 3.45 10.74
C ALA A 88 -16.53 4.91 10.62
N ILE A 89 -16.03 5.50 11.71
CA ILE A 89 -15.56 6.90 11.70
C ILE A 89 -14.38 7.06 10.75
N PHE A 90 -13.38 6.18 10.84
CA PHE A 90 -12.21 6.21 9.96
C PHE A 90 -12.60 6.16 8.48
N SER A 91 -13.43 5.18 8.09
CA SER A 91 -13.86 5.05 6.70
C SER A 91 -14.75 6.21 6.24
N ALA A 92 -15.63 6.74 7.10
CA ALA A 92 -16.45 7.91 6.78
C ALA A 92 -15.62 9.16 6.48
N ILE A 93 -14.60 9.44 7.29
CA ILE A 93 -13.72 10.59 7.09
C ILE A 93 -12.94 10.45 5.78
N VAL A 94 -12.30 9.31 5.56
CA VAL A 94 -11.43 9.10 4.39
C VAL A 94 -12.25 9.09 3.10
N LEU A 95 -13.37 8.35 3.06
CA LEU A 95 -14.23 8.27 1.88
C LEU A 95 -14.99 9.58 1.62
N GLY A 96 -15.44 10.25 2.68
CA GLY A 96 -16.12 11.54 2.58
C GLY A 96 -15.20 12.62 2.01
N LEU A 97 -14.01 12.78 2.58
CA LEU A 97 -13.02 13.74 2.06
C LEU A 97 -12.60 13.38 0.63
N ALA A 98 -12.39 12.10 0.30
CA ALA A 98 -12.05 11.73 -1.07
C ALA A 98 -13.18 12.01 -2.07
N SER A 99 -14.43 11.78 -1.66
CA SER A 99 -15.61 12.00 -2.50
C SER A 99 -15.90 13.48 -2.74
N VAL A 100 -15.65 14.36 -1.76
CA VAL A 100 -15.77 15.82 -1.94
C VAL A 100 -14.79 16.30 -3.01
N GLY A 101 -13.50 15.98 -2.88
CA GLY A 101 -12.47 16.41 -3.82
C GLY A 101 -12.70 15.83 -5.20
N GLY A 102 -12.99 14.52 -5.29
CA GLY A 102 -13.32 13.90 -6.57
C GLY A 102 -14.60 14.47 -7.19
N GLY A 103 -15.62 14.77 -6.38
CA GLY A 103 -16.85 15.47 -6.79
C GLY A 103 -16.56 16.79 -7.48
N LEU A 104 -15.80 17.66 -6.81
CA LEU A 104 -15.47 18.99 -7.31
C LEU A 104 -14.61 18.96 -8.58
N VAL A 105 -13.66 18.01 -8.69
CA VAL A 105 -12.89 17.84 -9.93
C VAL A 105 -13.79 17.31 -11.05
N PHE A 106 -14.65 16.34 -10.75
CA PHE A 106 -15.55 15.72 -11.72
C PHE A 106 -16.54 16.70 -12.33
N THR A 107 -17.18 17.56 -11.51
CA THR A 107 -18.15 18.55 -12.00
C THR A 107 -17.52 19.64 -12.87
N ARG A 108 -16.20 19.78 -12.80
CA ARG A 108 -15.44 20.79 -13.54
C ARG A 108 -14.64 20.22 -14.71
N LEU A 109 -14.79 18.92 -15.01
CA LEU A 109 -14.13 18.32 -16.18
C LEU A 109 -14.50 19.08 -17.46
N ASP A 110 -15.76 19.47 -17.62
CA ASP A 110 -16.27 20.16 -18.81
C ASP A 110 -15.63 21.55 -19.02
N ASP A 111 -15.10 22.17 -17.96
CA ASP A 111 -14.48 23.51 -18.02
C ASP A 111 -13.13 23.50 -18.75
N TRP A 112 -12.39 22.40 -18.73
CA TRP A 112 -11.00 22.34 -19.22
C TRP A 112 -10.61 21.05 -19.95
N VAL A 113 -11.52 20.08 -20.08
CA VAL A 113 -11.31 18.86 -20.88
C VAL A 113 -11.94 19.03 -22.27
N PRO A 114 -11.20 18.77 -23.36
CA PRO A 114 -11.79 18.73 -24.70
C PRO A 114 -12.93 17.70 -24.79
N GLY A 115 -14.06 18.05 -25.42
CA GLY A 115 -15.27 17.22 -25.44
C GLY A 115 -15.08 15.78 -25.94
N GLN A 116 -14.06 15.52 -26.78
CA GLN A 116 -13.71 14.17 -27.24
C GLN A 116 -13.08 13.27 -26.15
N ALA A 117 -12.41 13.85 -25.16
CA ALA A 117 -11.75 13.13 -24.07
C ALA A 117 -12.64 12.99 -22.82
N LEU A 118 -13.70 13.80 -22.74
CA LEU A 118 -14.58 13.89 -21.58
C LEU A 118 -15.25 12.55 -21.20
N PRO A 119 -15.87 11.78 -22.12
CA PRO A 119 -16.49 10.50 -21.74
C PRO A 119 -15.48 9.50 -21.16
N GLY A 120 -14.25 9.51 -21.68
CA GLY A 120 -13.18 8.64 -21.18
C GLY A 120 -12.77 8.99 -19.76
N LEU A 121 -12.62 10.28 -19.44
CA LEU A 121 -12.32 10.73 -18.08
C LEU A 121 -13.49 10.48 -17.11
N GLN A 122 -14.73 10.70 -17.54
CA GLN A 122 -15.90 10.38 -16.71
C GLN A 122 -15.96 8.87 -16.39
N ALA A 123 -15.68 8.02 -17.37
CA ALA A 123 -15.59 6.57 -17.16
C ALA A 123 -14.45 6.19 -16.21
N ALA A 124 -13.29 6.85 -16.32
CA ALA A 124 -12.16 6.63 -15.42
C ALA A 124 -12.50 7.01 -13.97
N PHE A 125 -13.22 8.12 -13.75
CA PHE A 125 -13.70 8.52 -12.43
C PHE A 125 -14.71 7.51 -11.86
N ALA A 126 -15.68 7.07 -12.67
CA ALA A 126 -16.64 6.05 -12.28
C ALA A 126 -15.95 4.73 -11.89
N TYR A 127 -14.99 4.27 -12.70
CA TYR A 127 -14.19 3.08 -12.41
C TYR A 127 -13.36 3.25 -11.13
N GLY A 128 -12.67 4.39 -10.97
CA GLY A 128 -11.87 4.68 -9.78
C GLY A 128 -12.70 4.62 -8.51
N MET A 129 -13.89 5.25 -8.51
CA MET A 129 -14.80 5.19 -7.36
C MET A 129 -15.38 3.79 -7.13
N ALA A 130 -15.72 3.04 -8.18
CA ALA A 130 -16.16 1.66 -8.04
C ALA A 130 -15.06 0.75 -7.45
N ALA A 131 -13.81 0.92 -7.90
CA ALA A 131 -12.65 0.21 -7.38
C ALA A 131 -12.38 0.58 -5.91
N THR A 132 -12.46 1.86 -5.54
CA THR A 132 -12.40 2.33 -4.14
C THR A 132 -13.47 1.65 -3.30
N SER A 133 -14.70 1.64 -3.81
CA SER A 133 -15.85 1.07 -3.12
C SER A 133 -15.66 -0.42 -2.86
N ALA A 134 -15.32 -1.18 -3.91
CA ALA A 134 -15.06 -2.61 -3.80
C ALA A 134 -13.86 -2.93 -2.88
N HIS A 135 -12.78 -2.14 -2.95
CA HIS A 135 -11.63 -2.33 -2.09
C HIS A 135 -11.98 -2.13 -0.61
N TYR A 136 -12.58 -1.00 -0.24
CA TYR A 136 -12.90 -0.68 1.16
C TYR A 136 -14.01 -1.57 1.72
N ALA A 137 -15.01 -1.94 0.90
CA ALA A 137 -15.99 -2.95 1.30
C ALA A 137 -15.29 -4.30 1.58
N SER A 138 -14.28 -4.66 0.78
CA SER A 138 -13.53 -5.89 1.02
C SER A 138 -12.67 -5.83 2.30
N LEU A 139 -12.18 -4.68 2.73
CA LEU A 139 -11.36 -4.55 3.95
C LEU A 139 -12.12 -4.91 5.24
N VAL A 140 -13.45 -4.95 5.20
CA VAL A 140 -14.27 -5.40 6.33
C VAL A 140 -14.01 -6.87 6.68
N ASN A 141 -13.70 -7.69 5.67
CA ASN A 141 -13.28 -9.08 5.85
C ASN A 141 -11.79 -9.19 5.51
N ALA A 142 -10.95 -9.06 6.54
CA ALA A 142 -9.51 -9.17 6.39
C ALA A 142 -9.12 -10.51 5.77
N ARG A 143 -8.48 -10.44 4.59
CA ARG A 143 -7.83 -11.56 3.91
C ARG A 143 -7.00 -11.02 2.75
N MET A 144 -5.80 -11.54 2.57
CA MET A 144 -4.93 -11.22 1.44
C MET A 144 -5.65 -11.45 0.11
N ARG A 145 -5.62 -10.43 -0.75
CA ARG A 145 -6.27 -10.49 -2.06
C ARG A 145 -5.32 -11.06 -3.12
N GLY A 146 -5.90 -11.82 -4.04
CA GLY A 146 -5.16 -12.36 -5.19
C GLY A 146 -4.61 -11.26 -6.11
N PRO A 147 -3.63 -11.58 -6.97
CA PRO A 147 -2.95 -10.60 -7.80
C PRO A 147 -3.89 -9.83 -8.74
N VAL A 148 -4.90 -10.50 -9.30
CA VAL A 148 -5.89 -9.88 -10.19
C VAL A 148 -6.74 -8.85 -9.44
N PHE A 149 -7.24 -9.19 -8.26
CA PHE A 149 -8.03 -8.25 -7.45
C PHE A 149 -7.19 -7.06 -7.02
N ARG A 150 -5.94 -7.28 -6.60
CA ARG A 150 -5.06 -6.17 -6.22
C ARG A 150 -4.78 -5.24 -7.41
N ALA A 151 -4.49 -5.80 -8.59
CA ALA A 151 -4.16 -5.03 -9.78
C ALA A 151 -5.35 -4.25 -10.35
N LEU A 152 -6.56 -4.82 -10.32
CA LEU A 152 -7.76 -4.23 -10.91
C LEU A 152 -8.66 -3.47 -9.92
N ILE A 153 -8.52 -3.71 -8.62
CA ILE A 153 -9.41 -3.14 -7.61
C ILE A 153 -8.59 -2.43 -6.52
N SER A 154 -7.76 -3.14 -5.77
CA SER A 154 -7.10 -2.54 -4.60
C SER A 154 -6.19 -1.37 -4.96
N ILE A 155 -5.26 -1.56 -5.91
CA ILE A 155 -4.31 -0.51 -6.32
C ILE A 155 -5.03 0.68 -6.98
N PRO A 156 -5.85 0.49 -8.03
CA PRO A 156 -6.56 1.62 -8.66
C PRO A 156 -7.50 2.36 -7.69
N GLY A 157 -8.24 1.62 -6.85
CA GLY A 157 -9.13 2.22 -5.86
C GLY A 157 -8.37 3.03 -4.80
N GLN A 158 -7.28 2.49 -4.27
CA GLN A 158 -6.44 3.20 -3.32
C GLN A 158 -5.80 4.47 -3.92
N VAL A 159 -5.29 4.41 -5.16
CA VAL A 159 -4.75 5.58 -5.87
C VAL A 159 -5.83 6.62 -6.10
N PHE A 160 -7.02 6.21 -6.54
CA PHE A 160 -8.13 7.12 -6.80
C PHE A 160 -8.61 7.81 -5.53
N LEU A 161 -8.78 7.05 -4.44
CA LEU A 161 -9.13 7.58 -3.13
C LEU A 161 -8.11 8.61 -2.64
N ALA A 162 -6.82 8.27 -2.69
CA ALA A 162 -5.75 9.14 -2.22
C ALA A 162 -5.68 10.43 -3.05
N SER A 163 -5.90 10.32 -4.36
CA SER A 163 -5.98 11.46 -5.27
C SER A 163 -7.17 12.37 -4.95
N GLY A 164 -8.36 11.80 -4.73
CA GLY A 164 -9.55 12.56 -4.34
C GLY A 164 -9.40 13.23 -2.98
N PHE A 165 -8.79 12.54 -2.01
CA PHE A 165 -8.51 13.09 -0.68
C PHE A 165 -7.57 14.30 -0.79
N MET A 166 -6.48 14.16 -1.54
CA MET A 166 -5.55 15.26 -1.80
C MET A 166 -6.21 16.40 -2.59
N ALA A 167 -7.13 16.07 -3.51
CA ALA A 167 -7.90 17.06 -4.25
C ALA A 167 -8.73 17.97 -3.35
N THR A 168 -9.32 17.44 -2.26
CA THR A 168 -10.05 18.28 -1.31
C THR A 168 -9.19 19.41 -0.75
N PHE A 169 -8.00 19.10 -0.25
CA PHE A 169 -7.11 20.12 0.32
C PHE A 169 -6.48 21.00 -0.76
N TRP A 170 -6.16 20.43 -1.91
CA TRP A 170 -5.63 21.17 -3.06
C TRP A 170 -6.60 22.23 -3.56
N LEU A 171 -7.88 21.86 -3.73
CA LEU A 171 -8.93 22.77 -4.18
C LEU A 171 -9.25 23.85 -3.14
N LEU A 172 -9.21 23.51 -1.84
CA LEU A 172 -9.28 24.49 -0.76
C LEU A 172 -8.11 25.49 -0.82
N GLY A 173 -6.89 25.01 -1.10
CA GLY A 173 -5.73 25.87 -1.31
C GLY A 173 -5.89 26.78 -2.53
N LEU A 174 -6.42 26.26 -3.64
CA LEU A 174 -6.69 27.03 -4.86
C LEU A 174 -7.87 28.00 -4.71
N LEU A 175 -8.72 27.84 -3.70
CA LEU A 175 -9.85 28.75 -3.47
C LEU A 175 -9.38 30.19 -3.23
N VAL A 176 -8.32 30.38 -2.45
CA VAL A 176 -7.78 31.72 -2.12
C VAL A 176 -7.32 32.48 -3.37
N PRO A 177 -6.41 31.95 -4.22
CA PRO A 177 -6.02 32.65 -5.45
C PRO A 177 -7.19 32.79 -6.42
N ARG A 178 -8.15 31.86 -6.47
CA ARG A 178 -9.36 31.99 -7.29
C ARG A 178 -10.23 33.16 -6.87
N LEU A 179 -10.48 33.33 -5.57
CA LEU A 179 -11.27 34.45 -5.06
C LEU A 179 -10.60 35.79 -5.34
N LEU A 180 -9.27 35.86 -5.21
CA LEU A 180 -8.51 37.07 -5.56
C LEU A 180 -8.63 37.40 -7.06
N LEU A 181 -8.36 36.43 -7.94
CA LEU A 181 -8.45 36.63 -9.39
C LEU A 181 -9.87 36.97 -9.84
N TRP A 182 -10.88 36.36 -9.21
CA TRP A 182 -12.28 36.70 -9.45
C TRP A 182 -12.58 38.14 -9.03
N GLY A 183 -12.12 38.57 -7.86
CA GLY A 183 -12.28 39.94 -7.37
C GLY A 183 -11.62 41.00 -8.27
N PHE A 184 -10.52 40.65 -8.94
CA PHE A 184 -9.84 41.52 -9.92
C PHE A 184 -10.40 41.43 -11.34
N GLY A 185 -11.41 40.59 -11.60
CA GLY A 185 -11.91 40.37 -12.96
C GLY A 185 -10.83 39.79 -13.89
N ALA A 186 -10.04 38.85 -13.41
CA ALA A 186 -8.98 38.20 -14.17
C ALA A 186 -9.45 36.84 -14.75
N GLN A 187 -10.45 36.85 -15.62
CA GLN A 187 -11.10 35.63 -16.14
C GLN A 187 -10.12 34.73 -16.91
N THR A 188 -9.19 35.31 -17.67
CA THR A 188 -8.15 34.53 -18.37
C THR A 188 -7.32 33.74 -17.36
N ALA A 189 -6.87 34.36 -16.26
CA ALA A 189 -6.08 33.70 -15.23
C ALA A 189 -6.88 32.57 -14.52
N LEU A 190 -8.19 32.75 -14.32
CA LEU A 190 -9.06 31.70 -13.79
C LEU A 190 -9.14 30.48 -14.72
N GLN A 191 -9.17 30.70 -16.05
CA GLN A 191 -9.13 29.61 -17.02
C GLN A 191 -7.80 28.86 -16.99
N TRP A 192 -6.67 29.56 -16.87
CA TRP A 192 -5.34 28.94 -16.72
C TRP A 192 -5.21 28.10 -15.44
N LEU A 193 -5.92 28.47 -14.37
CA LEU A 193 -5.95 27.70 -13.12
C LEU A 193 -6.86 26.47 -13.15
N ALA A 194 -7.77 26.34 -14.13
CA ALA A 194 -8.76 25.27 -14.14
C ALA A 194 -8.14 23.87 -14.31
N PRO A 195 -7.18 23.63 -15.24
CA PRO A 195 -6.54 22.32 -15.37
C PRO A 195 -5.82 21.82 -14.12
N LEU A 196 -5.39 22.74 -13.23
CA LEU A 196 -4.71 22.39 -11.99
C LEU A 196 -5.60 21.58 -11.04
N ASP A 197 -6.91 21.54 -11.23
CA ASP A 197 -7.82 20.69 -10.46
C ASP A 197 -7.45 19.20 -10.54
N THR A 198 -6.85 18.78 -11.65
CA THR A 198 -6.41 17.38 -11.85
C THR A 198 -5.03 17.06 -11.33
N LEU A 199 -4.26 18.05 -10.91
CA LEU A 199 -2.89 17.82 -10.44
C LEU A 199 -2.83 16.69 -9.39
N PRO A 200 -3.77 16.59 -8.43
CA PRO A 200 -3.78 15.50 -7.48
C PRO A 200 -3.92 14.10 -8.09
N TYR A 201 -4.71 13.97 -9.14
CA TYR A 201 -4.88 12.70 -9.88
C TYR A 201 -3.67 12.37 -10.74
N ALA A 202 -3.03 13.38 -11.35
CA ALA A 202 -1.77 13.19 -12.06
C ALA A 202 -0.65 12.74 -11.11
N VAL A 203 -0.54 13.38 -9.94
CA VAL A 203 0.41 12.98 -8.88
C VAL A 203 0.10 11.56 -8.41
N GLY A 204 -1.17 11.22 -8.16
CA GLY A 204 -1.58 9.88 -7.77
C GLY A 204 -1.20 8.81 -8.79
N LEU A 205 -1.41 9.08 -10.08
CA LEU A 205 -1.03 8.17 -11.16
C LEU A 205 0.48 7.94 -11.22
N VAL A 206 1.29 8.99 -11.13
CA VAL A 206 2.76 8.86 -11.08
C VAL A 206 3.17 8.09 -9.82
N ALA A 207 2.59 8.44 -8.68
CA ALA A 207 2.88 7.81 -7.40
C ALA A 207 2.53 6.32 -7.39
N ALA A 208 1.54 5.85 -8.14
CA ALA A 208 1.24 4.41 -8.28
C ALA A 208 2.45 3.59 -8.78
N PHE A 209 3.34 4.19 -9.58
CA PHE A 209 4.53 3.52 -10.12
C PHE A 209 5.81 3.81 -9.33
N THR A 210 5.87 4.92 -8.60
CA THR A 210 7.04 5.29 -7.79
C THR A 210 6.96 4.77 -6.36
N SER A 211 5.77 4.66 -5.78
CA SER A 211 5.56 4.21 -4.40
C SER A 211 6.10 2.81 -4.08
N PRO A 212 5.92 1.79 -4.95
CA PRO A 212 6.47 0.47 -4.67
C PRO A 212 7.98 0.40 -4.95
N ARG A 213 8.68 1.48 -5.29
CA ARG A 213 10.13 1.41 -5.55
C ARG A 213 10.90 1.41 -4.23
N LEU A 214 11.87 0.50 -4.15
CA LEU A 214 12.84 0.43 -3.08
C LEU A 214 14.17 0.98 -3.53
N PHE A 215 14.82 1.73 -2.65
CA PHE A 215 16.21 2.11 -2.81
C PHE A 215 17.06 1.13 -2.04
N SER A 216 17.87 0.38 -2.79
CA SER A 216 18.87 -0.50 -2.23
C SER A 216 20.21 0.21 -2.26
N GLU A 217 20.81 0.36 -1.08
CA GLU A 217 22.07 1.07 -0.90
C GLU A 217 22.88 0.43 0.22
N LEU A 218 24.16 0.76 0.30
CA LEU A 218 24.98 0.53 1.48
C LEU A 218 25.15 1.89 2.18
N VAL A 219 24.86 1.94 3.48
CA VAL A 219 24.96 3.16 4.28
C VAL A 219 25.99 2.94 5.38
N ARG A 220 26.95 3.86 5.54
CA ARG A 220 27.86 3.83 6.68
C ARG A 220 27.42 4.82 7.73
N LEU A 221 27.29 4.33 8.96
CA LEU A 221 27.01 5.11 10.14
C LEU A 221 28.24 5.12 11.02
N ARG A 222 28.84 6.30 11.20
CA ARG A 222 29.95 6.52 12.14
C ARG A 222 29.35 6.92 13.48
N LEU A 223 29.58 6.08 14.48
CA LEU A 223 29.07 6.20 15.83
C LEU A 223 30.24 6.64 16.72
N GLY A 224 30.11 7.77 17.39
CA GLY A 224 31.16 8.31 18.27
C GLY A 224 31.70 9.70 17.88
N GLU A 225 31.88 9.97 16.58
CA GLU A 225 32.41 11.25 16.07
C GLU A 225 31.48 12.44 16.36
N ALA A 226 30.18 12.26 16.18
CA ALA A 226 29.19 13.33 16.28
C ALA A 226 28.38 13.24 17.58
N ARG A 227 28.63 14.16 18.51
CA ARG A 227 27.93 14.24 19.82
C ARG A 227 27.26 15.60 20.02
N PRO A 228 26.23 15.94 19.23
CA PRO A 228 25.61 17.24 19.33
C PRO A 228 24.82 17.36 20.64
N GLU A 229 24.93 18.52 21.30
CA GLU A 229 24.14 18.81 22.51
C GLU A 229 22.63 18.74 22.24
N ASN A 230 22.22 19.22 21.07
CA ASN A 230 20.83 19.24 20.63
C ASN A 230 20.54 18.11 19.64
N PHE A 231 19.29 17.67 19.63
CA PHE A 231 18.82 16.70 18.63
C PHE A 231 18.96 17.26 17.23
N GLN A 232 19.74 16.59 16.38
CA GLN A 232 19.93 16.99 14.99
C GLN A 232 20.24 15.81 14.08
N ARG A 233 20.05 16.03 12.78
CA ARG A 233 20.40 15.07 11.73
C ARG A 233 21.91 15.02 11.55
N ILE A 234 22.47 13.82 11.47
CA ILE A 234 23.88 13.57 11.18
C ILE A 234 24.03 13.14 9.71
N PRO A 235 25.02 13.67 8.97
CA PRO A 235 25.34 13.18 7.62
C PRO A 235 25.71 11.69 7.62
N MET A 236 25.35 10.99 6.55
CA MET A 236 25.64 9.57 6.40
C MET A 236 26.22 9.29 5.01
N GLU A 237 27.20 8.38 4.94
CA GLU A 237 27.81 7.95 3.69
C GLU A 237 26.85 6.98 2.98
N ARG A 238 26.51 7.23 1.72
CA ARG A 238 25.53 6.42 0.96
C ARG A 238 26.14 5.95 -0.35
N HIS A 239 26.13 4.64 -0.55
CA HIS A 239 26.67 3.97 -1.72
C HIS A 239 25.55 3.22 -2.45
N ARG A 240 25.11 3.78 -3.57
CA ARG A 240 24.02 3.20 -4.39
C ARG A 240 24.54 2.39 -5.57
N ARG A 241 25.62 2.85 -6.20
CA ARG A 241 26.20 2.30 -7.43
C ARG A 241 27.71 2.17 -7.38
N THR A 242 28.30 2.52 -6.24
CA THR A 242 29.74 2.52 -6.02
C THR A 242 30.07 1.52 -4.94
N THR A 243 31.18 0.83 -5.10
CA THR A 243 31.75 0.04 -4.01
C THR A 243 32.47 1.01 -3.06
N PRO A 244 32.13 1.02 -1.77
CA PRO A 244 32.81 1.90 -0.82
C PRO A 244 34.26 1.46 -0.63
N ALA A 245 35.12 2.37 -0.18
CA ALA A 245 36.50 2.04 0.18
C ALA A 245 36.55 1.02 1.33
N SER A 246 37.56 0.15 1.35
CA SER A 246 37.77 -0.82 2.43
C SER A 246 38.01 -0.11 3.76
N LEU A 247 37.42 -0.63 4.84
CA LEU A 247 37.64 -0.14 6.19
C LEU A 247 38.78 -0.89 6.87
N ALA A 248 39.50 -0.22 7.78
CA ALA A 248 40.59 -0.83 8.54
C ALA A 248 40.12 -1.90 9.54
N LYS A 249 38.93 -1.69 10.13
CA LYS A 249 38.22 -2.66 10.96
C LYS A 249 36.95 -3.09 10.24
N ARG A 250 36.56 -4.36 10.38
CA ARG A 250 35.30 -4.88 9.84
C ARG A 250 34.13 -4.20 10.56
N PRO A 251 33.19 -3.57 9.84
CA PRO A 251 32.01 -2.95 10.47
C PRO A 251 31.03 -4.04 10.95
N LEU A 252 30.12 -3.68 11.85
CA LEU A 252 28.93 -4.50 12.11
C LEU A 252 27.94 -4.27 10.97
N ARG A 253 27.55 -5.34 10.28
CA ARG A 253 26.68 -5.29 9.10
C ARG A 253 25.24 -5.59 9.51
N VAL A 254 24.39 -4.59 9.45
CA VAL A 254 23.00 -4.69 9.91
C VAL A 254 22.04 -4.43 8.76
N VAL A 255 21.01 -5.26 8.63
CA VAL A 255 19.83 -4.96 7.82
C VAL A 255 18.70 -4.60 8.77
N GLN A 256 18.02 -3.49 8.50
CA GLN A 256 16.75 -3.18 9.16
C GLN A 256 15.60 -3.47 8.20
N ILE A 257 14.56 -4.15 8.68
CA ILE A 257 13.29 -4.33 7.96
C ILE A 257 12.21 -3.65 8.81
N ALA A 258 11.78 -2.47 8.40
CA ALA A 258 10.69 -1.75 9.05
C ALA A 258 9.47 -1.67 8.15
N ASP A 259 8.27 -1.70 8.73
CA ASP A 259 7.00 -1.37 8.09
C ASP A 259 6.77 -2.07 6.73
N PRO A 260 6.96 -3.41 6.61
CA PRO A 260 6.79 -4.07 5.33
C PRO A 260 5.33 -4.08 4.86
N HIS A 261 4.36 -3.97 5.78
CA HIS A 261 2.92 -3.81 5.51
C HIS A 261 2.39 -4.76 4.45
N LEU A 262 2.40 -6.05 4.77
CA LEU A 262 1.87 -7.10 3.90
C LEU A 262 0.41 -6.80 3.52
N GLY A 263 0.09 -6.76 2.22
CA GLY A 263 -1.21 -6.29 1.77
C GLY A 263 -1.28 -5.90 0.28
N PRO A 264 -2.13 -4.92 -0.08
CA PRO A 264 -2.40 -4.52 -1.47
C PRO A 264 -1.15 -4.25 -2.32
N TRP A 265 -0.20 -3.50 -1.78
CA TRP A 265 1.04 -3.09 -2.45
C TRP A 265 2.22 -4.02 -2.19
N GLN A 266 2.12 -4.86 -1.16
CA GLN A 266 3.17 -5.78 -0.75
C GLN A 266 2.59 -7.20 -0.65
N SER A 267 2.69 -7.98 -1.73
CA SER A 267 2.29 -9.39 -1.67
C SER A 267 3.33 -10.24 -0.95
N VAL A 268 2.92 -11.43 -0.50
CA VAL A 268 3.81 -12.45 0.08
C VAL A 268 5.05 -12.67 -0.80
N THR A 269 4.84 -13.01 -2.07
CA THR A 269 5.94 -13.22 -3.05
C THR A 269 6.84 -12.00 -3.21
N ARG A 270 6.30 -10.78 -3.06
CA ARG A 270 7.07 -9.55 -3.24
C ARG A 270 7.94 -9.29 -2.02
N LEU A 271 7.37 -9.39 -0.82
CA LEU A 271 8.12 -9.26 0.43
C LEU A 271 9.19 -10.35 0.52
N GLN A 272 8.85 -11.59 0.18
CA GLN A 272 9.80 -12.70 0.14
C GLN A 272 11.02 -12.41 -0.76
N LYS A 273 10.81 -11.86 -1.96
CA LYS A 273 11.92 -11.45 -2.86
C LYS A 273 12.77 -10.34 -2.26
N ILE A 274 12.15 -9.38 -1.58
CA ILE A 274 12.86 -8.27 -0.93
C ILE A 274 13.72 -8.80 0.22
N VAL A 275 13.14 -9.62 1.10
CA VAL A 275 13.84 -10.25 2.22
C VAL A 275 14.97 -11.14 1.72
N GLN A 276 14.76 -11.91 0.66
CA GLN A 276 15.82 -12.71 0.03
C GLN A 276 16.99 -11.83 -0.41
N GLY A 277 16.73 -10.73 -1.14
CA GLY A 277 17.78 -9.81 -1.58
C GLY A 277 18.52 -9.11 -0.43
N LEU A 278 17.88 -8.93 0.73
CA LEU A 278 18.52 -8.41 1.94
C LEU A 278 19.39 -9.48 2.62
N VAL A 279 18.91 -10.73 2.70
CA VAL A 279 19.68 -11.87 3.22
C VAL A 279 20.92 -12.13 2.37
N ASP A 280 20.80 -12.02 1.04
CA ASP A 280 21.91 -12.23 0.09
C ASP A 280 23.04 -11.21 0.26
N ARG A 281 22.80 -10.11 0.98
CA ARG A 281 23.84 -9.13 1.34
C ARG A 281 24.73 -9.59 2.51
N ASN A 282 24.50 -10.78 3.07
CA ASN A 282 25.25 -11.37 4.18
C ASN A 282 25.40 -10.44 5.41
N PRO A 283 24.28 -10.03 6.05
CA PRO A 283 24.33 -9.25 7.27
C PRO A 283 24.74 -10.10 8.49
N ASP A 284 25.31 -9.44 9.49
CA ASP A 284 25.53 -9.99 10.83
C ASP A 284 24.23 -10.08 11.61
N LEU A 285 23.37 -9.08 11.49
CA LEU A 285 22.09 -8.97 12.19
C LEU A 285 20.99 -8.47 11.24
N ILE A 286 19.78 -9.01 11.43
CA ILE A 286 18.55 -8.48 10.83
C ILE A 286 17.64 -8.01 11.96
N LEU A 287 17.30 -6.72 11.94
CA LEU A 287 16.49 -6.06 12.97
C LEU A 287 15.14 -5.64 12.35
N LEU A 288 14.05 -6.21 12.85
CA LEU A 288 12.71 -5.97 12.34
C LEU A 288 11.95 -5.05 13.31
N THR A 289 11.70 -3.80 12.90
CA THR A 289 11.15 -2.77 13.81
C THR A 289 9.66 -2.56 13.61
N GLY A 290 8.88 -3.64 13.50
CA GLY A 290 7.41 -3.61 13.56
C GLY A 290 6.66 -3.26 12.26
N ASP A 291 5.34 -3.29 12.37
CA ASP A 291 4.32 -2.98 11.36
C ASP A 291 4.33 -3.94 10.16
N PHE A 292 4.17 -5.22 10.46
CA PHE A 292 4.27 -6.30 9.50
C PHE A 292 3.05 -6.43 8.61
N LEU A 293 1.87 -6.20 9.17
CA LEU A 293 0.57 -6.52 8.58
C LEU A 293 -0.23 -5.25 8.33
N THR A 294 -1.08 -5.30 7.30
CA THR A 294 -2.14 -4.31 7.10
C THR A 294 -3.49 -4.85 7.58
N MET A 295 -4.51 -3.99 7.62
CA MET A 295 -5.91 -4.43 7.81
C MET A 295 -6.34 -5.53 6.84
N GLU A 296 -5.75 -5.62 5.64
CA GLU A 296 -6.07 -6.68 4.68
C GLU A 296 -5.45 -8.02 5.09
N SER A 297 -4.24 -8.02 5.62
CA SER A 297 -3.48 -9.25 5.88
C SER A 297 -3.65 -9.81 7.29
N ASN A 298 -4.14 -9.02 8.25
CA ASN A 298 -4.14 -9.37 9.67
C ASN A 298 -4.88 -10.67 10.04
N ALA A 299 -5.77 -11.18 9.18
CA ALA A 299 -6.47 -12.44 9.36
C ALA A 299 -6.13 -13.49 8.27
N THR A 300 -4.98 -13.36 7.61
CA THR A 300 -4.50 -14.37 6.65
C THR A 300 -3.42 -15.22 7.30
N GLU A 301 -3.83 -16.33 7.89
CA GLU A 301 -2.95 -17.24 8.61
C GLU A 301 -1.73 -17.66 7.77
N GLY A 302 -0.54 -17.53 8.36
CA GLY A 302 0.73 -17.98 7.78
C GLY A 302 1.26 -17.10 6.64
N ALA A 303 0.53 -16.04 6.23
CA ALA A 303 0.97 -15.16 5.16
C ALA A 303 2.28 -14.43 5.54
N LEU A 304 2.42 -14.04 6.80
CA LEU A 304 3.67 -13.45 7.29
C LEU A 304 4.79 -14.49 7.33
N ALA A 305 4.48 -15.70 7.80
CA ALA A 305 5.45 -16.80 7.87
C ALA A 305 6.05 -17.09 6.49
N GLU A 306 5.22 -17.23 5.46
CA GLU A 306 5.66 -17.46 4.08
C GLU A 306 6.49 -16.28 3.52
N ALA A 307 6.06 -15.05 3.83
CA ALA A 307 6.72 -13.85 3.33
C ALA A 307 8.12 -13.65 3.92
N LEU A 308 8.33 -14.09 5.18
CA LEU A 308 9.61 -13.98 5.88
C LEU A 308 10.48 -15.25 5.81
N ALA A 309 10.03 -16.29 5.10
CA ALA A 309 10.76 -17.56 4.89
C ALA A 309 12.28 -17.44 4.65
N PRO A 310 12.78 -16.47 3.86
CA PRO A 310 14.21 -16.34 3.62
C PRO A 310 15.06 -16.08 4.87
N LEU A 311 14.47 -15.53 5.95
CA LEU A 311 15.19 -15.27 7.21
C LEU A 311 15.70 -16.54 7.88
N GLN A 312 15.09 -17.69 7.61
CA GLN A 312 15.51 -19.00 8.13
C GLN A 312 16.96 -19.36 7.74
N LYS A 313 17.52 -18.71 6.70
CA LYS A 313 18.92 -18.88 6.27
C LYS A 313 19.93 -18.27 7.25
N LEU A 314 19.49 -17.45 8.20
CA LEU A 314 20.32 -16.74 9.17
C LEU A 314 19.87 -17.02 10.61
N PRO A 315 19.93 -18.29 11.07
CA PRO A 315 19.48 -18.66 12.40
C PRO A 315 20.26 -17.91 13.49
N GLY A 316 19.55 -17.42 14.52
CA GLY A 316 20.14 -16.68 15.63
C GLY A 316 20.58 -15.24 15.32
N ARG A 317 20.28 -14.72 14.12
CA ARG A 317 20.66 -13.36 13.69
C ARG A 317 19.49 -12.39 13.53
N CYS A 318 18.24 -12.87 13.69
CA CYS A 318 17.04 -12.09 13.41
C CYS A 318 16.29 -11.73 14.71
N PHE A 319 16.04 -10.45 14.91
CA PHE A 319 15.37 -9.91 16.12
C PHE A 319 14.26 -8.94 15.71
N ALA A 320 13.14 -9.00 16.40
CA ALA A 320 11.96 -8.19 16.08
C ALA A 320 11.36 -7.52 17.31
N ILE A 321 10.63 -6.43 17.10
CA ILE A 321 9.68 -5.84 18.05
C ILE A 321 8.31 -5.71 17.37
N PHE A 322 7.27 -5.43 18.15
CA PHE A 322 5.99 -5.02 17.60
C PHE A 322 5.99 -3.56 17.15
N GLY A 323 5.26 -3.29 16.08
CA GLY A 323 4.79 -1.96 15.73
C GLY A 323 3.38 -1.70 16.26
N ASN A 324 2.89 -0.48 16.07
CA ASN A 324 1.59 -0.11 16.60
C ASN A 324 0.44 -0.87 15.92
N HIS A 325 0.59 -1.26 14.66
CA HIS A 325 -0.43 -2.04 13.93
C HIS A 325 -0.35 -3.54 14.23
N ASP A 326 0.77 -4.04 14.72
CA ASP A 326 0.93 -5.47 15.01
C ASP A 326 0.06 -5.92 16.19
N HIS A 327 -0.28 -5.02 17.11
CA HIS A 327 -1.22 -5.30 18.20
C HIS A 327 -2.67 -5.54 17.73
N GLU A 328 -2.98 -5.30 16.45
CA GLU A 328 -4.26 -5.70 15.86
C GLU A 328 -4.34 -7.21 15.58
N ALA A 329 -3.19 -7.88 15.42
CA ALA A 329 -3.10 -9.33 15.19
C ALA A 329 -1.78 -9.90 15.77
N PRO A 330 -1.56 -9.78 17.09
CA PRO A 330 -0.29 -10.11 17.72
C PRO A 330 0.05 -11.60 17.61
N ASP A 331 -0.96 -12.48 17.58
CA ASP A 331 -0.77 -13.93 17.46
C ASP A 331 -0.27 -14.34 16.07
N GLU A 332 -0.83 -13.76 14.99
CA GLU A 332 -0.35 -13.99 13.62
C GLU A 332 1.08 -13.47 13.45
N VAL A 333 1.39 -12.30 14.02
CA VAL A 333 2.75 -11.75 13.97
C VAL A 333 3.71 -12.64 14.74
N ARG A 334 3.37 -13.05 15.97
CA ARG A 334 4.19 -13.95 16.80
C ARG A 334 4.43 -15.28 16.10
N ALA A 335 3.39 -15.89 15.53
CA ALA A 335 3.48 -17.15 14.79
C ALA A 335 4.37 -17.00 13.55
N GLY A 336 4.18 -15.93 12.76
CA GLY A 336 4.97 -15.67 11.56
C GLY A 336 6.46 -15.43 11.85
N LEU A 337 6.78 -14.72 12.93
CA LEU A 337 8.16 -14.50 13.38
C LEU A 337 8.79 -15.80 13.91
N ALA A 338 8.07 -16.54 14.76
CA ALA A 338 8.54 -17.79 15.35
C ALA A 338 8.81 -18.88 14.29
N ALA A 339 7.94 -19.00 13.29
CA ALA A 339 8.10 -19.92 12.16
C ALA A 339 9.40 -19.67 11.36
N ASN A 340 9.97 -18.48 11.47
CA ASN A 340 11.18 -18.05 10.78
C ASN A 340 12.41 -17.93 11.68
N GLY A 341 12.31 -18.40 12.93
CA GLY A 341 13.40 -18.30 13.91
C GLY A 341 13.76 -16.86 14.30
N VAL A 342 12.83 -15.93 14.13
CA VAL A 342 13.02 -14.52 14.52
C VAL A 342 12.67 -14.38 16.00
N ARG A 343 13.61 -13.91 16.81
CA ARG A 343 13.36 -13.66 18.24
C ARG A 343 12.59 -12.36 18.40
N LEU A 344 11.34 -12.45 18.82
CA LEU A 344 10.54 -11.29 19.21
C LEU A 344 10.96 -10.83 20.62
N LEU A 345 11.30 -9.56 20.75
CA LEU A 345 11.64 -8.87 22.00
C LEU A 345 10.46 -7.95 22.35
N VAL A 346 9.78 -8.22 23.46
CA VAL A 346 8.69 -7.39 23.98
C VAL A 346 9.13 -6.97 25.37
N ASP A 347 9.67 -5.76 25.47
CA ASP A 347 10.35 -5.26 26.66
C ASP A 347 11.39 -6.24 27.20
N ASP A 348 12.20 -6.79 26.28
CA ASP A 348 13.20 -7.82 26.56
C ASP A 348 14.55 -7.46 25.92
N ALA A 349 15.60 -8.12 26.38
CA ALA A 349 16.94 -7.98 25.85
C ALA A 349 17.59 -9.33 25.55
N CYS A 350 18.58 -9.30 24.66
CA CYS A 350 19.43 -10.43 24.39
C CYS A 350 20.85 -10.01 24.05
N THR A 351 21.76 -10.97 24.09
CA THR A 351 23.14 -10.79 23.63
C THR A 351 23.44 -11.72 22.46
N VAL A 352 24.25 -11.23 21.53
CA VAL A 352 24.64 -11.95 20.32
C VAL A 352 26.12 -11.74 20.09
N GLN A 353 26.81 -12.83 19.74
CA GLN A 353 28.19 -12.77 19.28
C GLN A 353 28.22 -12.62 17.76
N THR A 354 28.92 -11.61 17.27
CA THR A 354 29.10 -11.35 15.84
C THR A 354 30.59 -11.31 15.51
N GLU A 355 30.93 -11.39 14.23
CA GLU A 355 32.32 -11.20 13.78
C GLU A 355 32.86 -9.79 14.06
N ALA A 356 31.98 -8.81 14.31
CA ALA A 356 32.35 -7.44 14.69
C ALA A 356 32.37 -7.22 16.21
N GLY A 357 32.10 -8.27 17.02
CA GLY A 357 32.09 -8.22 18.49
C GLY A 357 30.73 -8.53 19.12
N SER A 358 30.68 -8.42 20.45
CA SER A 358 29.48 -8.67 21.25
C SER A 358 28.46 -7.54 21.11
N VAL A 359 27.19 -7.89 20.91
CA VAL A 359 26.09 -6.94 20.77
C VAL A 359 25.00 -7.27 21.78
N GLN A 360 24.59 -6.27 22.57
CA GLN A 360 23.39 -6.31 23.41
C GLN A 360 22.25 -5.63 22.63
N ILE A 361 21.15 -6.35 22.40
CA ILE A 361 19.98 -5.87 21.67
C ILE A 361 18.82 -5.78 22.65
N LEU A 362 18.22 -4.60 22.76
CA LEU A 362 17.01 -4.35 23.53
C LEU A 362 15.86 -4.10 22.56
N GLY A 363 14.69 -4.63 22.86
CA GLY A 363 13.46 -4.32 22.14
C GLY A 363 12.43 -3.75 23.07
N ALA A 364 12.00 -2.51 22.83
CA ALA A 364 10.88 -1.92 23.54
C ALA A 364 9.57 -2.25 22.80
N ASP A 365 8.53 -2.60 23.54
CA ASP A 365 7.19 -2.69 22.99
C ASP A 365 6.65 -1.30 22.58
N TYR A 366 5.65 -1.26 21.71
CA TYR A 366 5.04 0.00 21.33
C TYR A 366 4.11 0.51 22.44
N VAL A 367 4.47 1.63 23.08
CA VAL A 367 3.59 2.37 23.98
C VAL A 367 3.20 3.72 23.38
N GLY A 368 1.88 3.94 23.22
CA GLY A 368 1.38 5.20 22.64
C GLY A 368 1.48 6.41 23.58
N ARG A 369 1.72 6.18 24.88
CA ARG A 369 1.87 7.18 25.95
C ARG A 369 2.84 6.64 27.00
N GLU A 370 3.28 7.50 27.92
CA GLU A 370 4.16 7.12 29.04
C GLU A 370 5.48 6.48 28.59
N ARG A 371 6.00 6.94 27.44
CA ARG A 371 7.22 6.42 26.81
C ARG A 371 8.45 6.53 27.72
N LYS A 372 8.61 7.65 28.43
CA LYS A 372 9.75 7.86 29.33
C LYS A 372 9.85 6.83 30.46
N PRO A 373 8.84 6.68 31.35
CA PRO A 373 8.93 5.68 32.42
C PRO A 373 9.03 4.26 31.89
N HIS A 374 8.40 3.96 30.75
CA HIS A 374 8.54 2.66 30.08
C HIS A 374 9.97 2.35 29.65
N LEU A 375 10.64 3.30 28.98
CA LEU A 375 12.04 3.16 28.58
C LEU A 375 12.99 3.10 29.77
N GLU A 376 12.75 3.90 30.82
CA GLU A 376 13.53 3.86 32.05
C GLU A 376 13.45 2.49 32.74
N ALA A 377 12.26 1.88 32.79
CA ALA A 377 12.08 0.53 33.31
C ALA A 377 12.85 -0.51 32.48
N LEU A 378 12.68 -0.50 31.16
CA LEU A 378 13.39 -1.41 30.25
C LEU A 378 14.92 -1.33 30.40
N LEU A 379 15.44 -0.11 30.48
CA LEU A 379 16.88 0.14 30.65
C LEU A 379 17.39 -0.29 32.03
N GLY A 380 16.54 -0.17 33.06
CA GLY A 380 16.83 -0.61 34.44
C GLY A 380 16.85 -2.12 34.59
N ASP A 381 15.90 -2.82 33.97
CA ASP A 381 15.80 -4.29 33.99
C ASP A 381 16.94 -4.95 33.18
N HIS A 382 17.49 -4.24 32.20
CA HIS A 382 18.56 -4.71 31.35
C HIS A 382 19.75 -3.74 31.34
N PRO A 383 20.60 -3.72 32.39
CA PRO A 383 21.73 -2.80 32.46
C PRO A 383 22.72 -2.98 31.29
N ARG A 384 23.45 -1.90 30.97
CA ARG A 384 24.50 -1.92 29.93
C ARG A 384 25.57 -2.93 30.32
N LEU A 385 25.89 -3.84 29.39
CA LEU A 385 26.97 -4.80 29.59
C LEU A 385 28.32 -4.21 29.14
N PRO A 386 29.41 -4.42 29.92
CA PRO A 386 30.76 -4.06 29.49
C PRO A 386 31.12 -4.74 28.15
N ASP A 387 31.89 -4.05 27.31
CA ASP A 387 32.39 -4.55 26.02
C ASP A 387 31.32 -4.98 25.01
N HIS A 388 30.05 -4.63 25.24
CA HIS A 388 28.96 -4.85 24.30
C HIS A 388 28.57 -3.56 23.60
N ARG A 389 28.38 -3.64 22.29
CA ARG A 389 27.64 -2.59 21.56
C ARG A 389 26.17 -2.69 21.93
N ARG A 390 25.54 -1.60 22.34
CA ARG A 390 24.16 -1.59 22.82
C ARG A 390 23.22 -0.99 21.78
N LEU A 391 22.39 -1.84 21.19
CA LEU A 391 21.38 -1.48 20.20
C LEU A 391 19.99 -1.50 20.84
N LEU A 392 19.14 -0.53 20.50
CA LEU A 392 17.74 -0.49 20.91
C LEU A 392 16.83 -0.46 19.69
N LEU A 393 15.81 -1.31 19.70
CA LEU A 393 14.75 -1.32 18.69
C LEU A 393 13.54 -0.55 19.25
N LEU A 394 13.09 0.45 18.51
CA LEU A 394 11.86 1.22 18.80
C LEU A 394 10.98 1.27 17.57
N HIS A 395 9.66 1.17 17.72
CA HIS A 395 8.79 1.45 16.58
C HIS A 395 8.55 2.96 16.39
N ASP A 396 8.28 3.71 17.47
CA ASP A 396 8.11 5.17 17.44
C ASP A 396 9.46 5.91 17.59
N PRO A 397 9.96 6.60 16.53
CA PRO A 397 11.23 7.31 16.62
C PRO A 397 11.17 8.54 17.53
N SER A 398 9.98 9.05 17.85
CA SER A 398 9.81 10.19 18.77
C SER A 398 10.15 9.82 20.21
N ALA A 399 10.03 8.53 20.56
CA ALA A 399 10.43 7.99 21.86
C ALA A 399 11.94 8.17 22.13
N PHE A 400 12.75 8.39 21.10
CA PHE A 400 14.17 8.72 21.24
C PHE A 400 14.43 9.94 22.14
N HIS A 401 13.53 10.92 22.13
CA HIS A 401 13.66 12.12 22.97
C HIS A 401 13.51 11.83 24.47
N ASP A 402 12.89 10.69 24.80
CA ASP A 402 12.62 10.27 26.17
C ASP A 402 13.76 9.41 26.75
N LEU A 403 14.79 9.09 25.96
CA LEU A 403 15.95 8.32 26.40
C LEU A 403 16.90 9.15 27.29
N PRO A 404 17.40 8.58 28.40
CA PRO A 404 18.52 9.15 29.15
C PRO A 404 19.77 9.29 28.26
N GLU A 405 20.64 10.24 28.59
CA GLU A 405 21.96 10.34 27.94
C GLU A 405 22.76 9.05 28.17
N ASP A 406 23.56 8.66 27.17
CA ASP A 406 24.42 7.47 27.19
C ASP A 406 23.71 6.11 27.39
N ALA A 407 22.39 6.09 27.26
CA ALA A 407 21.58 4.89 27.42
C ALA A 407 21.98 3.77 26.45
N VAL A 408 22.19 4.11 25.16
CA VAL A 408 22.43 3.17 24.06
C VAL A 408 23.38 3.77 23.02
N ASP A 409 24.02 2.92 22.22
CA ASP A 409 24.92 3.39 21.15
C ASP A 409 24.14 3.77 19.89
N LEU A 410 23.09 3.01 19.56
CA LEU A 410 22.24 3.26 18.39
C LEU A 410 20.82 2.72 18.58
N VAL A 411 19.85 3.54 18.21
CA VAL A 411 18.43 3.17 18.10
C VAL A 411 18.08 2.91 16.65
N PHE A 412 17.38 1.80 16.38
CA PHE A 412 16.74 1.53 15.10
C PHE A 412 15.25 1.74 15.21
N SER A 413 14.67 2.52 14.30
CA SER A 413 13.25 2.81 14.31
C SER A 413 12.59 2.91 12.94
N GLY A 414 11.27 2.71 12.89
CA GLY A 414 10.42 2.72 11.70
C GLY A 414 9.30 3.76 11.83
N HIS A 415 8.06 3.35 11.48
CA HIS A 415 6.80 4.06 11.71
C HIS A 415 6.52 5.28 10.83
N THR A 416 7.52 6.15 10.59
CA THR A 416 7.26 7.44 9.94
C THR A 416 7.27 7.39 8.41
N HIS A 417 7.76 6.31 7.81
CA HIS A 417 7.84 6.11 6.35
C HIS A 417 8.56 7.22 5.56
N GLY A 418 9.38 8.06 6.22
CA GLY A 418 9.92 9.28 5.61
C GLY A 418 8.85 10.33 5.30
N GLY A 419 7.71 10.30 5.99
CA GLY A 419 6.60 11.22 5.79
C GLY A 419 5.81 11.02 4.49
N GLN A 420 6.16 9.99 3.69
CA GLN A 420 5.56 9.61 2.40
C GLN A 420 5.59 10.68 1.29
N MET A 421 5.87 11.95 1.59
CA MET A 421 6.03 13.04 0.62
C MET A 421 7.32 13.80 0.88
N GLY A 422 8.13 14.01 -0.16
CA GLY A 422 9.45 14.64 -0.06
C GLY A 422 10.25 14.61 -1.36
N LEU A 423 11.52 15.01 -1.29
CA LEU A 423 12.45 15.11 -2.42
C LEU A 423 13.66 14.17 -2.29
N VAL A 424 13.54 13.13 -1.46
CA VAL A 424 14.59 12.13 -1.14
C VAL A 424 15.09 11.36 -2.36
N SER A 425 14.19 11.04 -3.29
CA SER A 425 14.52 10.38 -4.55
C SER A 425 15.48 11.20 -5.43
N LEU A 426 15.51 12.53 -5.27
CA LEU A 426 16.40 13.45 -5.98
C LEU A 426 17.71 13.72 -5.23
N GLY A 427 17.92 13.06 -4.07
CA GLY A 427 19.12 13.22 -3.24
C GLY A 427 19.02 14.29 -2.16
N PHE A 428 17.87 14.96 -2.00
CA PHE A 428 17.66 15.93 -0.92
C PHE A 428 17.13 15.27 0.36
N ASN A 429 17.59 15.70 1.54
CA ASN A 429 17.07 15.23 2.83
C ASN A 429 15.82 16.02 3.29
N TRP A 430 14.85 16.23 2.39
CA TRP A 430 13.64 17.01 2.67
C TRP A 430 12.37 16.17 2.49
N THR A 431 11.46 16.26 3.47
CA THR A 431 10.13 15.63 3.49
C THR A 431 9.11 16.58 4.12
N VAL A 432 7.81 16.29 4.00
CA VAL A 432 6.78 17.09 4.68
C VAL A 432 6.96 17.07 6.20
N LEU A 433 7.44 15.96 6.76
CA LEU A 433 7.71 15.84 8.19
C LEU A 433 9.01 16.54 8.62
N SER A 434 9.91 16.90 7.70
CA SER A 434 11.20 17.50 8.05
C SER A 434 11.08 18.89 8.68
N ARG A 435 9.90 19.52 8.66
CA ARG A 435 9.58 20.77 9.38
C ARG A 435 8.87 20.55 10.71
N SER A 436 8.61 19.31 11.09
CA SER A 436 8.02 18.93 12.36
C SER A 436 9.11 18.53 13.37
N ARG A 437 8.71 18.23 14.61
CA ARG A 437 9.60 17.64 15.61
C ARG A 437 9.81 16.13 15.44
N TRP A 438 9.12 15.50 14.47
CA TRP A 438 9.13 14.07 14.28
C TRP A 438 10.31 13.66 13.40
N PRO A 439 11.16 12.72 13.85
CA PRO A 439 12.24 12.18 13.03
C PRO A 439 11.66 11.42 11.82
N ASP A 440 11.96 11.87 10.61
CA ASP A 440 11.32 11.37 9.38
C ASP A 440 12.06 10.17 8.75
N HIS A 441 13.38 10.22 8.61
CA HIS A 441 14.22 9.14 8.08
C HIS A 441 15.70 9.43 8.31
N GLY A 442 16.59 8.44 8.22
CA GLY A 442 18.04 8.63 8.25
C GLY A 442 18.64 8.73 9.66
N HIS A 443 19.87 9.24 9.74
CA HIS A 443 20.66 9.27 10.97
C HIS A 443 20.50 10.59 11.74
N PHE A 444 20.23 10.48 13.03
CA PHE A 444 20.15 11.59 14.00
C PHE A 444 20.98 11.25 15.23
N ALA A 445 21.30 12.28 16.03
CA ALA A 445 21.98 12.10 17.31
C ALA A 445 21.57 13.19 18.32
N LYS A 446 21.71 12.86 19.60
CA LYS A 446 21.67 13.78 20.74
C LYS A 446 22.58 13.23 21.84
N GLY A 447 23.60 13.98 22.24
CA GLY A 447 24.65 13.48 23.12
C GLY A 447 25.37 12.30 22.47
N THR A 448 25.55 11.21 23.21
CA THR A 448 26.14 9.95 22.71
C THR A 448 25.13 9.01 22.06
N ASN A 449 23.83 9.24 22.23
CA ASN A 449 22.80 8.41 21.64
C ASN A 449 22.64 8.74 20.15
N HIS A 450 22.63 7.71 19.31
CA HIS A 450 22.31 7.83 17.89
C HIS A 450 20.95 7.20 17.57
N LEU A 451 20.30 7.67 16.51
CA LEU A 451 19.02 7.17 16.00
C LEU A 451 19.12 6.98 14.48
N TYR A 452 18.71 5.81 13.99
CA TYR A 452 18.47 5.55 12.58
C TYR A 452 16.99 5.28 12.33
N VAL A 453 16.37 6.11 11.49
CA VAL A 453 14.95 6.00 11.13
C VAL A 453 14.82 5.45 9.71
N HIS A 454 14.21 4.28 9.58
CA HIS A 454 13.98 3.60 8.32
C HIS A 454 12.77 4.19 7.58
N ARG A 455 12.84 4.25 6.24
CA ARG A 455 11.74 4.80 5.40
C ARG A 455 10.60 3.80 5.14
N GLY A 456 10.59 2.66 5.81
CA GLY A 456 9.70 1.54 5.54
C GLY A 456 10.04 0.76 4.27
N THR A 457 9.93 -0.57 4.36
CA THR A 457 10.06 -1.53 3.26
C THR A 457 8.76 -1.62 2.44
N GLY A 458 7.64 -1.34 3.10
CA GLY A 458 6.34 -1.10 2.50
C GLY A 458 5.83 0.29 2.84
N PHE A 459 4.52 0.44 2.80
CA PHE A 459 3.79 1.64 3.20
C PHE A 459 2.35 1.29 3.55
N TYR A 460 1.73 2.12 4.38
CA TYR A 460 0.40 1.91 4.91
C TYR A 460 -0.40 3.21 4.98
N GLY A 461 -1.72 3.08 5.07
CA GLY A 461 -2.64 4.20 5.13
C GLY A 461 -2.73 4.92 3.79
N PHE A 462 -1.95 5.99 3.61
CA PHE A 462 -1.98 6.80 2.39
C PHE A 462 -1.07 6.19 1.31
N PRO A 463 -1.64 5.62 0.24
CA PRO A 463 -0.94 4.73 -0.69
C PRO A 463 -0.04 5.45 -1.70
N LEU A 464 0.25 6.74 -1.50
CA LEU A 464 1.03 7.54 -2.43
C LEU A 464 2.31 8.04 -1.75
N ARG A 465 3.44 7.45 -2.15
CA ARG A 465 4.75 7.98 -1.84
C ARG A 465 5.23 8.86 -2.99
N VAL A 466 5.38 10.16 -2.71
CA VAL A 466 5.89 11.14 -3.66
C VAL A 466 7.32 11.51 -3.26
N GLY A 467 8.28 11.07 -4.07
CA GLY A 467 9.69 11.41 -3.91
C GLY A 467 10.38 10.87 -2.65
N VAL A 468 9.72 10.02 -1.86
CA VAL A 468 10.32 9.28 -0.73
C VAL A 468 10.21 7.77 -1.03
N PRO A 469 11.23 7.15 -1.64
CA PRO A 469 11.19 5.72 -1.94
C PRO A 469 11.36 4.89 -0.67
N GLY A 470 10.85 3.66 -0.69
CA GLY A 470 11.10 2.71 0.39
C GLY A 470 12.55 2.29 0.43
N GLU A 471 12.90 1.59 1.50
CA GLU A 471 14.30 1.30 1.80
C GLU A 471 14.59 -0.20 1.86
N ALA A 472 15.74 -0.58 1.29
CA ALA A 472 16.31 -1.92 1.32
C ALA A 472 17.84 -1.81 1.46
N SER A 473 18.27 -1.19 2.55
CA SER A 473 19.68 -0.84 2.82
C SER A 473 20.41 -1.94 3.58
N LEU A 474 21.72 -2.05 3.31
CA LEU A 474 22.66 -2.63 4.26
C LEU A 474 23.35 -1.50 5.02
N LEU A 475 23.33 -1.57 6.34
CA LEU A 475 23.99 -0.60 7.21
C LEU A 475 25.33 -1.17 7.68
N GLU A 476 26.40 -0.40 7.53
CA GLU A 476 27.71 -0.67 8.11
C GLU A 476 27.89 0.27 9.30
N LEU A 477 27.87 -0.28 10.51
CA LEU A 477 28.08 0.48 11.74
C LEU A 477 29.57 0.47 12.07
N ILE A 478 30.12 1.67 12.25
CA ILE A 478 31.52 1.90 12.53
C ILE A 478 31.58 2.65 13.84
N TRP A 479 32.27 2.07 14.83
CA TRP A 479 32.63 2.75 16.06
C TRP A 479 34.10 3.14 15.99
N ASP A 480 34.42 4.31 16.50
CA ASP A 480 35.79 4.77 16.67
C ASP A 480 36.58 3.92 17.69
#